data_AF-A0A2X2UQ50-F1
#
_entry.id   AF-A0A2X2UQ50-F1
#
_cell.length_a   1.000
_cell.length_b   1.000
_cell.length_c   1.000
_cell.angle_alpha   90.00
_cell.angle_beta   90.00
_cell.angle_gamma   90.00
#
_symmetry.space_group_name_H-M   'P 1'
#
loop_
_entity.id
_entity.type
_entity.pdbx_description
1 polymer ?
#
loop_
_entity_poly.entity_id
_entity_poly.type
_entity_poly.pdbx_seq_one_letter_code
_entity_poly.pdbx_strand_id
1 'polypeptide(L)'
;MMPDGKKIYNEIAAENRAEYGKKSIPTISFYVAECMEFPSLGKVYQCRSLEQAVKRYRNLPEELACMGNGIGFTIKDDDSIYTGDFDLVSANRLDVDIINSIPYYRDSPLVQKAIEDIKRLMPEVKILEPVQHGVQNPKERKQAR
;
A
#
# COMPACT_ATOMS: atom_id res chain seq x y z
N MET A 1 -47.27 28.10 -18.92
CA MET A 1 -47.31 27.09 -17.85
C MET A 1 -45.91 26.53 -17.74
N MET A 2 -45.18 26.83 -16.67
CA MET A 2 -43.80 26.35 -16.51
C MET A 2 -43.83 24.86 -16.15
N PRO A 3 -42.96 24.02 -16.72
CA PRO A 3 -42.87 22.62 -16.33
C PRO A 3 -42.49 22.51 -14.84
N ASP A 4 -43.11 21.56 -14.15
CA ASP A 4 -42.94 21.35 -12.71
C ASP A 4 -41.49 20.91 -12.43
N GLY A 5 -40.69 21.83 -11.87
CA GLY A 5 -39.25 21.63 -11.67
C GLY A 5 -38.88 20.40 -10.84
N LYS A 6 -39.81 19.88 -10.02
CA LYS A 6 -39.59 18.64 -9.26
C LYS A 6 -39.63 17.42 -10.17
N LYS A 7 -40.47 17.45 -11.20
CA LYS A 7 -40.56 16.38 -12.20
C LYS A 7 -39.29 16.30 -13.05
N ILE A 8 -38.78 17.46 -13.46
CA ILE A 8 -37.53 17.58 -14.23
C ILE A 8 -36.34 17.06 -13.40
N TYR A 9 -36.26 17.43 -12.12
CA TYR A 9 -35.19 16.96 -11.22
C TYR A 9 -35.24 15.44 -11.01
N ASN A 10 -36.43 14.87 -10.88
CA ASN A 10 -36.62 13.42 -10.70
C ASN A 10 -36.34 12.63 -11.99
N GLU A 11 -36.67 13.17 -13.15
CA GLU A 11 -36.37 12.57 -14.46
C GLU A 11 -34.85 12.58 -14.72
N ILE A 12 -34.17 13.70 -14.45
CA ILE A 12 -32.70 13.80 -14.50
C ILE A 12 -32.06 12.82 -13.50
N ALA A 13 -32.55 12.74 -12.26
CA ALA A 13 -32.02 11.83 -11.25
C ALA A 13 -32.24 10.34 -11.61
N ALA A 14 -33.33 10.02 -12.31
CA ALA A 14 -33.63 8.66 -12.79
C ALA A 14 -32.77 8.27 -14.01
N GLU A 15 -32.55 9.20 -14.94
CA GLU A 15 -31.68 9.00 -16.11
C GLU A 15 -30.21 8.83 -15.72
N ASN A 16 -29.74 9.59 -14.72
CA ASN A 16 -28.36 9.49 -14.21
C ASN A 16 -28.11 8.29 -13.28
N ARG A 17 -29.17 7.59 -12.83
CA ARG A 17 -29.05 6.41 -11.94
C ARG A 17 -28.49 5.17 -12.68
N ALA A 18 -28.47 5.19 -14.01
CA ALA A 18 -28.01 4.06 -14.83
C ALA A 18 -26.50 4.08 -15.12
N GLU A 19 -25.80 5.20 -14.92
CA GLU A 19 -24.35 5.33 -15.20
C GLU A 19 -23.48 5.58 -13.96
N TYR A 20 -24.06 5.94 -12.81
CA TYR A 20 -23.35 5.98 -11.53
C TYR A 20 -23.38 4.59 -10.84
N GLY A 21 -22.27 3.86 -10.88
CA GLY A 21 -22.05 2.83 -9.85
C GLY A 21 -21.51 1.47 -10.28
N LYS A 22 -20.77 1.35 -11.38
CA LYS A 22 -19.74 0.30 -11.42
C LYS A 22 -18.49 0.83 -10.71
N LYS A 23 -18.48 0.74 -9.38
CA LYS A 23 -17.26 0.97 -8.60
C LYS A 23 -16.21 -0.01 -9.12
N SER A 24 -15.08 0.51 -9.60
CA SER A 24 -13.98 -0.34 -10.06
C SER A 24 -13.45 -1.13 -8.87
N ILE A 25 -13.15 -2.41 -9.11
CA ILE A 25 -12.56 -3.25 -8.06
C ILE A 25 -11.10 -2.79 -7.91
N PRO A 26 -10.65 -2.41 -6.71
CA PRO A 26 -9.27 -1.98 -6.52
C PRO A 26 -8.32 -3.10 -6.93
N THR A 27 -7.26 -2.74 -7.65
CA THR A 27 -6.23 -3.70 -8.10
C THR A 27 -4.88 -3.31 -7.55
N ILE A 28 -4.10 -4.31 -7.12
CA ILE A 28 -2.72 -4.13 -6.66
C ILE A 28 -1.76 -4.57 -7.76
N SER A 29 -0.74 -3.75 -8.03
CA SER A 29 0.39 -4.07 -8.89
C SER A 29 1.68 -3.96 -8.09
N PHE A 30 2.73 -4.62 -8.54
CA PHE A 30 4.00 -4.66 -7.83
C PHE A 30 5.12 -4.13 -8.72
N TYR A 31 6.21 -3.67 -8.11
CA TYR A 31 7.41 -3.33 -8.85
C TYR A 31 8.65 -3.69 -8.04
N VAL A 32 9.78 -3.81 -8.72
CA VAL A 32 11.11 -3.98 -8.12
C VAL A 32 11.95 -2.80 -8.54
N ALA A 33 12.54 -2.08 -7.59
CA ALA A 33 13.47 -1.01 -7.89
C ALA A 33 14.87 -1.36 -7.43
N GLU A 34 15.87 -0.99 -8.22
CA GLU A 34 17.29 -1.05 -7.83
C GLU A 34 17.59 -0.04 -6.72
N CYS A 35 16.83 1.07 -6.64
CA CYS A 35 16.87 2.03 -5.55
C CYS A 35 15.44 2.52 -5.24
N MET A 36 14.92 2.21 -4.06
CA MET A 36 13.57 2.63 -3.63
C MET A 36 13.51 4.13 -3.31
N GLU A 37 14.61 4.71 -2.82
CA GLU A 37 14.68 6.12 -2.41
C GLU A 37 14.74 7.06 -3.63
N PHE A 38 15.51 6.69 -4.65
CA PHE A 38 15.66 7.45 -5.88
C PHE A 38 15.42 6.57 -7.10
N PRO A 39 14.15 6.31 -7.48
CA PRO A 39 13.83 5.46 -8.62
C PRO A 39 14.45 5.94 -9.94
N SER A 40 14.78 7.23 -10.07
CA SER A 40 15.47 7.80 -11.23
C SER A 40 16.96 7.42 -11.33
N LEU A 41 17.59 7.00 -10.24
CA LEU A 41 19.01 6.63 -10.19
C LEU A 41 19.24 5.12 -10.45
N GLY A 42 18.19 4.34 -10.60
CA GLY A 42 18.25 2.91 -10.89
C GLY A 42 17.15 2.48 -11.86
N LYS A 43 17.06 1.17 -12.13
CA LYS A 43 15.97 0.61 -12.93
C LYS A 43 14.79 0.22 -12.04
N VAL A 44 13.59 0.44 -12.58
CA VAL A 44 12.32 -0.02 -12.01
C VAL A 44 11.70 -1.06 -12.93
N TYR A 45 11.35 -2.20 -12.36
CA TYR A 45 10.76 -3.34 -13.06
C TYR A 45 9.33 -3.56 -12.59
N GLN A 46 8.37 -3.24 -13.46
CA GLN A 46 6.95 -3.45 -13.19
C GLN A 46 6.60 -4.94 -13.25
N CYS A 47 5.89 -5.43 -12.24
CA CYS A 47 5.54 -6.82 -12.03
C CYS A 47 4.02 -6.98 -11.83
N ARG A 48 3.42 -7.95 -12.50
CA ARG A 48 1.97 -8.21 -12.39
C ARG A 48 1.60 -9.02 -11.16
N SER A 49 2.53 -9.78 -10.58
CA SER A 49 2.32 -10.56 -9.36
C SER A 49 3.50 -10.43 -8.41
N LEU A 50 3.23 -10.67 -7.13
CA LEU A 50 4.24 -10.61 -6.08
C LEU A 50 5.32 -11.67 -6.27
N GLU A 51 4.98 -12.89 -6.71
CA GLU A 51 5.98 -13.94 -6.94
C GLU A 51 6.97 -13.56 -8.04
N GLN A 52 6.50 -12.88 -9.09
CA GLN A 52 7.38 -12.33 -10.12
C GLN A 52 8.30 -11.25 -9.56
N ALA A 53 7.77 -10.36 -8.71
CA ALA A 53 8.56 -9.34 -8.04
C ALA A 53 9.63 -9.95 -7.14
N VAL A 54 9.28 -10.93 -6.30
CA VAL A 54 10.23 -11.65 -5.42
C VAL A 54 11.30 -12.37 -6.24
N LYS A 55 10.91 -13.08 -7.31
CA LYS A 55 11.88 -13.73 -8.21
C LYS A 55 12.82 -12.71 -8.82
N ARG A 56 12.31 -11.55 -9.26
CA ARG A 56 13.14 -10.51 -9.86
C ARG A 56 14.09 -9.89 -8.84
N TYR A 57 13.60 -9.60 -7.64
CA TYR A 57 14.37 -9.06 -6.51
C TYR A 57 15.54 -9.98 -6.14
N ARG A 58 15.31 -11.29 -6.03
CA ARG A 58 16.36 -12.28 -5.75
C ARG A 58 17.41 -12.44 -6.85
N ASN A 59 17.05 -12.09 -8.09
CA ASN A 59 17.97 -12.12 -9.24
C ASN A 59 18.63 -10.75 -9.50
N LEU A 60 18.47 -9.77 -8.60
CA LEU A 60 19.23 -8.53 -8.71
C LEU A 60 20.73 -8.81 -8.48
N PRO A 61 21.62 -8.10 -9.19
CA PRO A 61 23.06 -8.17 -8.93
C PRO A 61 23.36 -7.92 -7.45
N GLU A 62 24.28 -8.69 -6.87
CA GLU A 62 24.65 -8.59 -5.45
C GLU A 62 25.23 -7.21 -5.10
N GLU A 63 25.90 -6.56 -6.05
CA GLU A 63 26.37 -5.17 -5.95
C GLU A 63 25.24 -4.16 -5.66
N LEU A 64 23.99 -4.47 -6.03
CA LEU A 64 22.81 -3.64 -5.77
C LEU A 64 22.04 -4.04 -4.51
N ALA A 65 22.34 -5.20 -3.91
CA ALA A 65 21.61 -5.74 -2.76
C ALA A 65 21.70 -4.83 -1.51
N CYS A 66 22.76 -4.03 -1.41
CA CYS A 66 22.99 -3.10 -0.30
C CYS A 66 22.57 -1.65 -0.62
N MET A 67 22.13 -1.34 -1.84
CA MET A 67 21.89 0.03 -2.31
C MET A 67 20.45 0.54 -2.10
N GLY A 68 19.73 -0.02 -1.12
CA GLY A 68 18.33 0.35 -0.91
C GLY A 68 17.39 -0.18 -2.00
N ASN A 69 17.74 -1.33 -2.60
CA ASN A 69 16.86 -2.03 -3.52
C ASN A 69 15.64 -2.61 -2.77
N GLY A 70 14.56 -2.86 -3.51
CA GLY A 70 13.33 -3.28 -2.87
C GLY A 70 12.21 -3.69 -3.80
N ILE A 71 11.11 -4.07 -3.17
CA ILE A 71 9.83 -4.39 -3.79
C ILE A 71 8.82 -3.37 -3.29
N GLY A 72 8.06 -2.77 -4.19
CA GLY A 72 6.94 -1.91 -3.83
C GLY A 72 5.65 -2.36 -4.47
N PHE A 73 4.56 -1.68 -4.10
CA PHE A 73 3.24 -1.90 -4.64
C PHE A 73 2.53 -0.58 -4.95
N THR A 74 1.55 -0.67 -5.83
CA THR A 74 0.69 0.44 -6.24
C THR A 74 -0.74 -0.08 -6.23
N ILE A 75 -1.65 0.64 -5.59
CA ILE A 75 -3.08 0.34 -5.64
C ILE A 75 -3.73 1.26 -6.67
N LYS A 76 -4.44 0.67 -7.63
CA LYS A 76 -5.31 1.39 -8.55
C LYS A 76 -6.73 1.27 -8.04
N ASP A 77 -7.24 2.38 -7.55
CA ASP A 77 -8.58 2.54 -7.00
C ASP A 77 -9.06 3.96 -7.34
N ASP A 78 -10.12 4.07 -8.13
CA ASP A 78 -10.58 5.36 -8.69
C ASP A 78 -11.11 6.32 -7.60
N ASP A 79 -11.48 5.78 -6.43
CA ASP A 79 -12.00 6.53 -5.28
C ASP A 79 -10.90 6.94 -4.27
N SER A 80 -9.64 6.53 -4.48
CA SER A 80 -8.57 6.73 -3.51
C SER A 80 -7.68 7.92 -3.86
N ILE A 81 -7.39 8.74 -2.84
CA ILE A 81 -6.33 9.75 -2.92
C ILE A 81 -4.93 9.14 -2.79
N TYR A 82 -4.83 7.89 -2.31
CA TYR A 82 -3.58 7.15 -2.20
C TYR A 82 -3.24 6.54 -3.56
N THR A 83 -2.80 7.40 -4.46
CA THR A 83 -2.24 7.03 -5.76
C THR A 83 -0.72 7.15 -5.68
N GLY A 84 -0.02 6.15 -6.21
CA GLY A 84 1.44 6.14 -6.23
C GLY A 84 2.04 4.88 -5.64
N ASP A 85 3.36 4.87 -5.71
CA ASP A 85 4.20 3.73 -5.39
C ASP A 85 4.54 3.75 -3.89
N PHE A 86 4.40 2.60 -3.23
CA PHE A 86 4.70 2.43 -1.82
C PHE A 86 5.62 1.22 -1.58
N ASP A 87 6.56 1.37 -0.66
CA ASP A 87 7.54 0.34 -0.34
C ASP A 87 6.91 -0.82 0.44
N LEU A 88 7.05 -2.04 -0.08
CA LEU A 88 6.69 -3.27 0.63
C LEU A 88 7.89 -3.86 1.35
N VAL A 89 9.00 -3.99 0.62
CA VAL A 89 10.28 -4.47 1.13
C VAL A 89 11.35 -3.48 0.68
N SER A 90 12.11 -2.94 1.62
CA SER A 90 13.21 -2.03 1.33
C SER A 90 14.46 -2.48 2.08
N ALA A 91 15.59 -2.61 1.36
CA ALA A 91 16.87 -3.05 1.92
C ALA A 91 16.76 -4.33 2.80
N ASN A 92 16.04 -5.34 2.29
CA ASN A 92 15.74 -6.60 2.99
C ASN A 92 14.96 -6.45 4.31
N ARG A 93 14.10 -5.42 4.40
CA ARG A 93 13.21 -5.17 5.55
C ARG A 93 11.77 -4.97 5.10
N LEU A 94 10.84 -5.58 5.82
CA LEU A 94 9.39 -5.37 5.69
C LEU A 94 8.92 -4.57 6.89
N ASP A 95 8.55 -3.30 6.68
CA ASP A 95 8.10 -2.41 7.75
C ASP A 95 6.57 -2.40 7.85
N VAL A 96 6.05 -3.35 8.61
CA VAL A 96 4.61 -3.53 8.80
C VAL A 96 4.01 -2.38 9.60
N ASP A 97 4.77 -1.80 10.53
CA ASP A 97 4.34 -0.65 11.33
C ASP A 97 4.09 0.57 10.44
N ILE A 98 5.04 0.90 9.56
CA ILE A 98 4.89 2.01 8.61
C ILE A 98 3.70 1.78 7.67
N ILE A 99 3.58 0.59 7.08
CA ILE A 99 2.44 0.29 6.17
C ILE A 99 1.11 0.43 6.92
N ASN A 100 1.01 -0.11 8.12
CA ASN A 100 -0.23 -0.08 8.92
C ASN A 100 -0.51 1.26 9.60
N SER A 101 0.45 2.18 9.63
CA SER A 101 0.23 3.56 10.06
C SER A 101 -0.73 4.32 9.12
N ILE A 102 -0.85 3.86 7.86
CA ILE A 102 -1.76 4.40 6.86
C ILE A 102 -3.05 3.57 6.86
N PRO A 103 -4.21 4.10 7.32
CA PRO A 103 -5.44 3.33 7.45
C PRO A 103 -5.89 2.65 6.14
N TYR A 104 -5.70 3.33 5.00
CA TYR A 104 -6.04 2.78 3.70
C TYR A 104 -5.29 1.48 3.36
N TYR A 105 -4.01 1.38 3.72
CA TYR A 105 -3.21 0.17 3.51
C TYR A 105 -3.42 -0.86 4.61
N ARG A 106 -3.58 -0.42 5.87
CA ARG A 106 -3.90 -1.29 7.00
C ARG A 106 -5.18 -2.08 6.77
N ASP A 107 -6.23 -1.41 6.32
CA ASP A 107 -7.56 -1.99 6.19
C ASP A 107 -7.78 -2.63 4.80
N SER A 108 -6.80 -2.56 3.89
CA SER A 108 -6.85 -3.16 2.55
C SER A 108 -6.52 -4.65 2.57
N PRO A 109 -7.46 -5.55 2.20
CA PRO A 109 -7.19 -6.98 2.13
C PRO A 109 -6.07 -7.33 1.13
N LEU A 110 -5.90 -6.51 0.08
CA LEU A 110 -4.85 -6.71 -0.93
C LEU A 110 -3.45 -6.48 -0.34
N VAL A 111 -3.30 -5.43 0.47
CA VAL A 111 -2.01 -5.10 1.11
C VAL A 111 -1.71 -6.11 2.21
N GLN A 112 -2.69 -6.43 3.06
CA GLN A 112 -2.49 -7.41 4.12
C GLN A 112 -2.14 -8.80 3.55
N LYS A 113 -2.76 -9.19 2.44
CA LYS A 113 -2.36 -10.40 1.71
C LYS A 113 -0.92 -10.31 1.19
N ALA A 114 -0.52 -9.17 0.63
CA ALA A 114 0.85 -8.98 0.15
C ALA A 114 1.89 -9.08 1.28
N ILE A 115 1.59 -8.53 2.46
CA ILE A 115 2.42 -8.66 3.67
C ILE A 115 2.60 -10.14 4.04
N GLU A 116 1.50 -10.89 4.18
CA GLU A 116 1.54 -12.31 4.54
C GLU A 116 2.25 -13.15 3.48
N ASP A 117 2.04 -12.84 2.20
CA ASP A 117 2.71 -13.50 1.09
C ASP A 117 4.22 -13.22 1.12
N ILE A 118 4.68 -12.00 1.45
CA ILE A 118 6.11 -11.72 1.66
C ILE A 118 6.67 -12.53 2.83
N LYS A 119 5.99 -12.57 3.98
CA LYS A 119 6.45 -13.38 5.14
C LYS A 119 6.64 -14.85 4.76
N ARG A 120 5.78 -15.37 3.90
CA ARG A 120 5.85 -16.76 3.39
C ARG A 120 6.94 -16.94 2.32
N LEU A 121 7.04 -16.02 1.37
CA LEU A 121 7.93 -16.14 0.21
C LEU A 121 9.38 -15.76 0.53
N MET A 122 9.58 -14.85 1.48
CA MET A 122 10.87 -14.28 1.87
C MET A 122 11.06 -14.33 3.41
N PRO A 123 11.15 -15.53 4.01
CA PRO A 123 11.34 -15.68 5.46
C PRO A 123 12.65 -15.07 5.98
N GLU A 124 13.60 -14.76 5.10
CA GLU A 124 14.87 -14.10 5.38
C GLU A 124 14.76 -12.58 5.64
N VAL A 125 13.62 -11.95 5.30
CA VAL A 125 13.42 -10.50 5.45
C VAL A 125 13.22 -10.15 6.91
N LYS A 126 13.85 -9.06 7.36
CA LYS A 126 13.63 -8.53 8.70
C LYS A 126 12.24 -7.87 8.78
N ILE A 127 11.36 -8.41 9.59
CA ILE A 127 10.02 -7.85 9.84
C ILE A 127 10.13 -6.82 10.98
N LEU A 128 9.64 -5.61 10.74
CA LEU A 128 9.45 -4.60 11.78
C LEU A 128 7.95 -4.54 12.09
N GLU A 129 7.61 -5.03 13.29
CA GLU A 129 6.25 -4.99 13.81
C GLU A 129 6.01 -3.72 14.62
N PRO A 130 4.75 -3.26 14.77
CA PRO A 130 4.41 -2.12 15.61
C PRO A 130 5.00 -2.29 17.01
N VAL A 131 5.81 -1.32 17.43
CA VAL A 131 6.31 -1.28 18.81
C VAL A 131 5.10 -1.04 19.70
N GLN A 132 4.77 -2.02 20.55
CA GLN A 132 3.84 -1.81 21.65
C GLN A 132 4.42 -0.68 22.50
N HIS A 133 3.93 0.55 22.30
CA HIS A 133 4.18 1.63 23.23
C HIS A 133 3.49 1.22 24.52
N GLY A 134 4.27 0.62 25.43
CA GLY A 134 3.84 0.34 26.78
C GLY A 134 3.23 1.61 27.35
N VAL A 135 1.95 1.57 27.67
CA VAL A 135 1.27 2.63 28.41
C VAL A 135 2.06 2.80 29.70
N GLN A 136 2.92 3.82 29.78
CA GLN A 136 3.61 4.14 31.02
C GLN A 136 2.53 4.43 32.05
N ASN A 137 2.44 3.57 33.06
CA ASN A 137 1.43 3.66 34.10
C ASN A 137 1.59 5.02 34.80
N PRO A 138 0.55 5.87 34.88
CA PRO A 138 0.65 7.21 35.47
C PRO A 138 1.02 7.23 36.97
N LYS A 139 1.20 6.07 37.61
CA LYS A 139 1.43 5.93 39.05
C LYS A 139 2.89 6.15 39.49
N GLU A 140 3.86 6.20 38.58
CA GLU A 140 5.28 6.37 38.96
C GLU A 140 5.74 7.84 39.08
N ARG A 141 4.88 8.82 38.74
CA ARG A 141 5.22 10.26 38.87
C ARG A 141 5.10 10.84 40.29
N LYS A 142 4.72 10.05 41.29
CA LYS A 142 4.55 10.53 42.68
C LYS A 142 5.52 9.86 43.65
N GLN A 143 6.81 9.95 43.37
CA GLN A 143 7.84 9.78 44.41
C GLN A 143 9.11 10.58 44.08
N ALA A 144 8.91 11.85 43.74
CA ALA A 144 9.99 12.83 43.66
C ALA A 144 9.41 14.21 44.00
N ARG A 145 9.11 14.41 45.28
CA ARG A 145 8.97 15.73 45.89
C ARG A 145 9.17 15.63 47.39
#